data_AF-A0A493U0Z2-F1
#
_entry.id   AF-A0A493U0Z2-F1
#
_cell.length_a   1.000
_cell.length_b   1.000
_cell.length_c   1.000
_cell.angle_alpha   90.00
_cell.angle_beta   90.00
_cell.angle_gamma   90.00
#
_symmetry.space_group_name_H-M   'P 1'
#
loop_
_entity.id
_entity.type
_entity.pdbx_description
1 polymer ?
#
loop_
_entity_poly.entity_id
_entity_poly.type
_entity_poly.pdbx_seq_one_letter_code
_entity_poly.pdbx_strand_id
1 'polypeptide(L)'
;MCNTKIHETQPLLNLKLDRVMQDIVYKLVPGLQESEEKRIREFYQSRGLDRVTQPSGEGGLGGDPMGLPYSTFDHSCAHYFRYDEHVSLCLEKQR
;
A
#
# COMPACT_ATOMS: atom_id res chain seq x y z
N MET A 1 17.32 14.42 -13.19
CA MET A 1 16.37 15.56 -13.28
C MET A 1 15.22 15.24 -12.34
N CYS A 2 15.06 15.96 -11.22
CA CYS A 2 14.15 15.53 -10.13
C CYS A 2 13.56 16.66 -9.24
N ASN A 3 13.42 17.90 -9.74
CA ASN A 3 12.89 19.04 -8.95
C ASN A 3 11.58 19.61 -9.52
N THR A 4 10.74 18.78 -10.12
CA THR A 4 9.47 19.22 -10.74
C THR A 4 8.40 19.40 -9.66
N LYS A 5 7.73 20.55 -9.66
CA LYS A 5 6.57 20.78 -8.79
C LYS A 5 5.42 19.86 -9.22
N ILE A 6 4.97 19.00 -8.31
CA ILE A 6 3.91 18.03 -8.60
C ILE A 6 2.51 18.61 -8.44
N HIS A 7 2.32 19.62 -7.58
CA HIS A 7 1.05 20.34 -7.41
C HIS A 7 1.33 21.71 -6.79
N GLU A 8 0.51 22.72 -7.10
CA GLU A 8 0.70 24.10 -6.65
C GLU A 8 0.52 24.29 -5.13
N THR A 9 -0.54 23.73 -4.56
CA THR A 9 -0.89 23.91 -3.13
C THR A 9 -1.00 22.61 -2.33
N GLN A 10 -1.45 21.52 -2.96
CA GLN A 10 -1.73 20.24 -2.31
C GLN A 10 -0.96 19.07 -2.98
N PRO A 11 0.34 18.87 -2.65
CA PRO A 11 1.17 17.82 -3.23
C PRO A 11 0.60 16.41 -3.12
N LEU A 12 -0.14 16.13 -2.04
CA LEU A 12 -0.71 14.80 -1.76
C LEU A 12 -1.72 14.33 -2.83
N LEU A 13 -2.36 15.26 -3.56
CA LEU A 13 -3.33 14.91 -4.62
C LEU A 13 -2.69 14.16 -5.79
N ASN A 14 -1.39 14.39 -6.02
CA ASN A 14 -0.64 13.75 -7.10
C ASN A 14 0.27 12.61 -6.60
N LEU A 15 0.15 12.21 -5.33
CA LEU A 15 0.78 11.00 -4.81
C LEU A 15 -0.22 9.84 -4.86
N LYS A 16 0.25 8.68 -5.34
CA LYS A 16 -0.54 7.45 -5.40
C LYS A 16 0.31 6.27 -4.94
N LEU A 17 -0.34 5.29 -4.31
CA LEU A 17 0.29 4.01 -4.01
C LEU A 17 0.48 3.25 -5.32
N ASP A 18 1.73 2.89 -5.62
CA ASP A 18 2.05 2.01 -6.73
C ASP A 18 2.06 0.55 -6.22
N ARG A 19 0.90 -0.10 -6.38
CA ARG A 19 0.70 -1.49 -5.91
C ARG A 19 1.56 -2.49 -6.67
N VAL A 20 1.78 -2.25 -7.96
CA VAL A 20 2.55 -3.17 -8.81
C VAL A 20 4.03 -3.09 -8.46
N MET A 21 4.57 -1.87 -8.32
CA MET A 21 5.95 -1.69 -7.87
C MET A 21 6.17 -2.31 -6.49
N GLN A 22 5.22 -2.14 -5.56
CA GLN A 22 5.29 -2.77 -4.25
C GLN A 22 5.35 -4.31 -4.34
N ASP A 23 4.46 -4.93 -5.11
CA ASP A 23 4.43 -6.37 -5.33
C ASP A 23 5.74 -6.88 -5.95
N ILE A 24 6.28 -6.16 -6.94
CA ILE A 24 7.58 -6.46 -7.56
C ILE A 24 8.69 -6.42 -6.50
N VAL A 25 8.77 -5.36 -5.71
CA VAL A 25 9.81 -5.19 -4.69
C VAL A 25 9.71 -6.27 -3.60
N TYR A 26 8.51 -6.61 -3.13
CA TYR A 26 8.31 -7.67 -2.14
C TYR A 26 8.62 -9.07 -2.67
N LYS A 27 8.37 -9.33 -3.96
CA LYS A 27 8.82 -10.57 -4.59
C LYS A 27 10.35 -10.61 -4.67
N LEU A 28 10.97 -9.54 -5.18
CA LEU A 28 12.41 -9.52 -5.47
C LEU A 28 13.31 -9.50 -4.23
N VAL A 29 12.90 -8.88 -3.13
CA VAL A 29 13.73 -8.71 -1.94
C VAL A 29 13.32 -9.71 -0.85
N PRO A 30 14.12 -10.75 -0.58
CA PRO A 30 13.75 -11.79 0.38
C PRO A 30 13.53 -11.24 1.79
N GLY A 31 12.44 -11.65 2.44
CA GLY A 31 12.11 -11.28 3.82
C GLY A 31 11.70 -9.83 4.04
N LEU A 32 11.65 -8.99 2.99
CA LEU A 32 11.32 -7.56 3.13
C LEU A 32 9.92 -7.35 3.71
N GLN A 33 8.93 -8.03 3.15
CA GLN A 33 7.54 -7.89 3.60
C GLN A 33 7.37 -8.34 5.07
N GLU A 34 7.91 -9.50 5.43
CA GLU A 34 7.86 -10.02 6.81
C GLU A 34 8.58 -9.07 7.80
N SER A 35 9.73 -8.53 7.41
CA SER A 35 10.48 -7.58 8.22
C SER A 35 9.69 -6.29 8.45
N GLU A 36 8.97 -5.80 7.45
CA GLU A 36 8.16 -4.60 7.55
C GLU A 36 6.92 -4.83 8.43
N GLU A 37 6.24 -5.96 8.26
CA GLU A 37 5.12 -6.35 9.12
C GLU A 37 5.54 -6.48 10.58
N LYS A 38 6.75 -7.00 10.84
CA LYS A 38 7.33 -7.06 12.19
C LYS A 38 7.57 -5.65 12.75
N ARG A 39 8.21 -4.74 12.00
CA ARG A 39 8.45 -3.35 12.43
C ARG A 39 7.15 -2.62 12.77
N ILE A 40 6.14 -2.76 11.92
CA ILE A 40 4.81 -2.17 12.14
C ILE A 40 4.22 -2.70 13.45
N ARG A 41 4.24 -4.03 13.66
CA ARG A 41 3.70 -4.65 14.87
C ARG A 41 4.39 -4.15 16.12
N GLU A 42 5.72 -4.14 16.13
CA GLU A 42 6.52 -3.67 17.27
C GLU A 42 6.24 -2.20 17.59
N PHE A 43 6.09 -1.35 16.57
CA PHE A 43 5.75 0.06 16.75
C PHE A 43 4.43 0.26 17.49
N TYR A 44 3.35 -0.42 17.06
CA TYR A 44 2.03 -0.28 17.70
C TYR A 44 2.01 -0.90 19.10
N GLN A 45 2.60 -2.09 19.26
CA GLN A 45 2.70 -2.77 20.56
C GLN A 45 3.46 -1.93 21.60
N SER A 46 4.56 -1.28 21.20
CA SER A 46 5.34 -0.42 22.11
C SER A 46 4.55 0.79 22.63
N ARG A 47 3.43 1.13 21.99
CA ARG A 47 2.55 2.26 22.35
C ARG A 47 1.25 1.81 23.00
N GLY A 48 1.07 0.51 23.24
CA GLY A 48 -0.18 -0.06 23.75
C GLY A 48 -1.36 0.12 22.79
N LEU A 49 -1.09 0.25 21.49
CA LEU A 49 -2.10 0.42 20.45
C LEU A 49 -2.30 -0.90 19.69
N ASP A 50 -3.54 -1.17 19.32
CA ASP A 50 -3.84 -2.20 18.33
C ASP A 50 -3.46 -1.73 16.92
N ARG A 51 -3.10 -2.68 16.06
CA ARG A 51 -2.73 -2.37 14.67
C ARG A 51 -3.93 -1.75 13.97
N VAL A 52 -3.78 -0.52 13.46
CA VAL A 52 -4.76 0.07 12.53
C VAL A 52 -4.67 -0.71 11.22
N THR A 53 -5.55 -1.67 11.03
CA THR A 53 -5.76 -2.29 9.71
C THR A 53 -6.36 -1.21 8.83
N GLN A 54 -5.58 -0.70 7.85
CA GLN A 54 -6.21 0.02 6.76
C GLN A 54 -7.21 -0.94 6.10
N PRO A 55 -8.46 -0.52 5.87
CA PRO A 55 -9.47 -1.41 5.32
C PRO A 55 -9.06 -1.78 3.88
N SER A 56 -8.45 -2.95 3.71
CA SER A 56 -8.71 -3.77 2.53
C SER A 56 -10.12 -4.30 2.74
N GLY A 57 -11.07 -3.74 2.00
CA GLY A 57 -12.49 -3.99 2.19
C GLY A 57 -12.84 -5.47 2.13
N GLU A 58 -13.29 -6.00 3.26
CA GLU A 58 -14.45 -6.88 3.31
C GLU A 58 -15.40 -6.31 4.38
N GLY A 59 -16.69 -6.34 4.05
CA GLY A 59 -17.70 -5.42 4.56
C GLY A 59 -17.88 -5.34 6.08
N GLY A 60 -18.16 -4.12 6.53
CA GLY A 60 -18.64 -3.80 7.87
C GLY A 60 -18.96 -2.32 7.95
N LEU A 61 -20.24 -1.99 7.88
CA LEU A 61 -20.76 -0.62 8.05
C LEU A 61 -20.38 -0.10 9.44
N GLY A 62 -19.38 0.77 9.50
CA GLY A 62 -19.04 1.59 10.65
C GLY A 62 -18.80 3.01 10.17
N GLY A 63 -19.85 3.85 10.23
CA GLY A 63 -19.78 5.24 9.80
C GLY A 63 -18.83 6.05 10.68
N ASP A 64 -17.87 6.73 10.07
CA ASP A 64 -17.16 7.84 10.67
C ASP A 64 -18.11 9.06 10.75
N PRO A 65 -18.17 9.81 11.87
CA PRO A 65 -19.07 10.94 12.06
C PRO A 65 -18.75 12.16 11.18
N MET A 66 -17.71 12.12 10.34
CA MET A 66 -17.17 13.31 9.68
C MET A 66 -17.31 13.32 8.15
N GLY A 67 -18.36 12.68 7.59
CA GLY A 67 -19.11 13.10 6.38
C GLY A 67 -18.40 13.67 5.15
N LEU A 68 -17.08 13.49 4.97
CA LEU A 68 -16.31 14.09 3.89
C LEU A 68 -15.98 13.05 2.83
N PRO A 69 -16.42 13.22 1.56
CA PRO A 69 -16.02 12.37 0.45
C PRO A 69 -14.63 12.78 -0.03
N TYR A 70 -13.60 12.61 0.80
CA TYR A 70 -12.22 12.75 0.34
C TYR A 70 -11.82 11.45 -0.35
N SER A 71 -12.19 11.34 -1.63
CA SER A 71 -11.75 10.34 -2.61
C SER A 71 -11.39 8.98 -2.01
N THR A 72 -12.40 8.20 -1.61
CA THR A 72 -12.31 6.74 -1.64
C THR A 72 -12.24 6.30 -3.10
N PHE A 73 -11.15 6.63 -3.78
CA PHE A 73 -10.78 5.93 -5.00
C PHE A 73 -10.52 4.50 -4.55
N ASP A 74 -11.36 3.57 -4.99
CA ASP A 74 -11.25 2.17 -4.58
C ASP A 74 -9.87 1.64 -4.97
N HIS A 75 -8.97 1.59 -3.98
CA HIS A 75 -7.58 1.19 -4.18
C HIS A 75 -7.47 -0.29 -4.55
N SER A 76 -8.54 -1.07 -4.37
CA SER A 76 -8.68 -2.45 -4.83
C SER A 76 -8.68 -2.51 -6.37
N CYS A 77 -9.34 -1.55 -7.03
CA CYS A 77 -9.40 -1.45 -8.49
C CYS A 77 -8.13 -0.86 -9.12
N ALA A 78 -7.25 -0.24 -8.33
CA ALA A 78 -6.00 0.35 -8.82
C ALA A 78 -4.92 -0.71 -9.11
N HIS A 79 -5.13 -1.97 -8.74
CA HIS A 79 -4.18 -3.05 -8.98
C HIS A 79 -4.40 -3.74 -10.33
N TYR A 80 -4.39 -2.94 -11.40
CA TYR A 80 -4.72 -3.35 -12.77
C TYR A 80 -3.91 -4.55 -13.28
N PHE A 81 -2.66 -4.69 -12.82
CA PHE A 81 -1.72 -5.71 -13.30
C PHE A 81 -1.54 -6.88 -12.33
N ARG A 82 -2.40 -7.02 -11.32
CA ARG A 82 -2.31 -8.10 -10.33
C ARG A 82 -2.22 -9.48 -10.97
N TYR A 83 -2.98 -9.66 -12.05
CA TYR A 83 -3.15 -10.90 -12.79
C TYR A 83 -2.55 -10.83 -14.20
N ASP A 84 -1.74 -9.80 -14.49
CA ASP A 84 -1.06 -9.73 -15.77
C ASP A 84 0.12 -10.71 -15.76
N GLU A 85 0.02 -11.75 -16.59
CA GLU A 85 1.05 -12.77 -16.76
C GLU A 85 2.41 -12.18 -17.17
N HIS A 86 2.45 -11.02 -17.83
CA HIS A 86 3.70 -10.36 -18.20
C HIS A 86 4.39 -9.67 -17.01
N VAL A 87 3.67 -9.44 -15.91
CA VAL A 87 4.19 -8.85 -14.66
C VAL A 87 4.41 -9.93 -13.59
N SER A 88 4.00 -11.17 -13.87
CA SER A 88 4.30 -12.34 -13.04
C SER A 88 5.79 -12.69 -13.10
N LEU A 89 6.54 -12.18 -12.14
CA LEU A 89 7.95 -12.54 -11.94
C LEU A 89 8.06 -13.97 -11.38
N CYS A 90 8.53 -14.90 -12.21
CA CYS A 90 8.96 -16.23 -11.79
C CYS A 90 10.36 -16.12 -11.16
N LEU A 91 10.45 -16.11 -9.83
CA LEU A 91 11.74 -16.11 -9.15
C LEU A 91 12.26 -17.54 -9.04
N GLU A 92 13.19 -17.91 -9.92
CA GLU A 92 13.93 -19.15 -9.75
C GLU A 92 14.89 -19.01 -8.57
N LYS A 93 14.80 -19.94 -7.62
CA LYS A 93 15.73 -20.01 -6.50
C LYS A 93 17.12 -20.39 -7.03
N GLN A 94 18.01 -19.41 -7.13
CA GLN A 94 19.41 -19.69 -7.41
C GLN A 94 20.00 -20.46 -6.21
N ARG A 95 20.35 -21.73 -6.44
CA ARG A 95 20.92 -22.65 -5.45
C ARG A 95 22.38 -22.36 -5.19
#